data_AF-A0A6A4Q1I8-F1
#
_entry.id   AF-A0A6A4Q1I8-F1
#
_cell.length_a   1.000
_cell.length_b   1.000
_cell.length_c   1.000
_cell.angle_alpha   90.00
_cell.angle_beta   90.00
_cell.angle_gamma   90.00
#
_symmetry.space_group_name_H-M   'P 1'
#
loop_
_entity.id
_entity.type
_entity.pdbx_description
1 polymer ?
#
loop_
_entity_poly.entity_id
_entity_poly.type
_entity_poly.pdbx_seq_one_letter_code
_entity_poly.pdbx_strand_id
1 'polypeptide(L)'
;MEEQFILRVPPSVAERIEHLLNNSNNNNNNSDAPSSSSEENNKSLDLSFSEDGRSGSFVIGNERFPASLLDLPCVVESFKTYDDSSLIKTADIAQMIMVRESGDPAPDVIEYRHGLTPPMRDARKRRFRREPDLNPELVSRVEKDLLKIMARGNVDNLDILLSCLL
;
A
#
# COMPACT_ATOMS: atom_id res chain seq x y z
N MET A 1 13.91 1.40 -8.47
CA MET A 1 13.32 1.13 -7.14
C MET A 1 12.34 -0.01 -7.36
N GLU A 2 12.35 -1.05 -6.54
CA GLU A 2 11.39 -2.15 -6.67
C GLU A 2 10.03 -1.71 -6.13
N GLU A 3 8.95 -2.09 -6.82
CA GLU A 3 7.58 -1.87 -6.36
C GLU A 3 7.04 -3.19 -5.80
N GLN A 4 6.50 -3.14 -4.59
CA GLN A 4 5.97 -4.31 -3.89
C GLN A 4 4.57 -4.00 -3.39
N PHE A 5 3.70 -5.01 -3.40
CA PHE A 5 2.31 -4.90 -2.97
C PHE A 5 1.85 -6.15 -2.23
N ILE A 6 0.78 -6.02 -1.45
CA ILE A 6 0.12 -7.18 -0.84
C ILE A 6 -0.94 -7.71 -1.79
N LEU A 7 -0.88 -8.99 -2.15
CA LEU A 7 -1.96 -9.68 -2.84
C LEU A 7 -2.83 -10.42 -1.81
N ARG A 8 -4.10 -10.04 -1.69
CA ARG A 8 -5.10 -10.76 -0.89
C ARG A 8 -6.06 -11.47 -1.81
N VAL A 9 -6.24 -12.77 -1.58
CA VAL A 9 -7.13 -13.63 -2.37
C VAL A 9 -8.07 -14.44 -1.48
N PRO A 10 -9.19 -14.95 -2.01
CA PRO A 10 -10.03 -15.91 -1.30
C PRO A 10 -9.24 -17.19 -0.93
N PRO A 11 -9.59 -17.90 0.17
CA PRO A 11 -8.86 -19.10 0.59
C PRO A 11 -8.72 -20.16 -0.51
N SER A 12 -9.79 -20.39 -1.29
CA SER A 12 -9.79 -21.32 -2.43
C SER A 12 -8.76 -20.96 -3.52
N VAL A 13 -8.55 -19.67 -3.76
CA VAL A 13 -7.53 -19.17 -4.70
C VAL A 13 -6.14 -19.25 -4.07
N ALA A 14 -6.01 -18.96 -2.76
CA ALA A 14 -4.73 -19.04 -2.05
C ALA A 14 -4.14 -20.44 -2.10
N GLU A 15 -4.96 -21.47 -1.83
CA GLU A 15 -4.55 -22.87 -1.92
C GLU A 15 -4.00 -23.18 -3.32
N ARG A 16 -4.70 -22.76 -4.38
CA ARG A 16 -4.25 -22.98 -5.77
C ARG A 16 -2.92 -22.28 -6.07
N ILE A 17 -2.73 -21.05 -5.61
CA ILE A 17 -1.46 -20.32 -5.76
C ILE A 17 -0.32 -21.07 -5.05
N GLU A 18 -0.55 -21.55 -3.83
CA GLU A 18 0.45 -22.29 -3.05
C GLU A 18 0.91 -23.57 -3.77
N HIS A 19 -0.02 -24.35 -4.33
CA HIS A 19 0.32 -25.53 -5.13
C HIS A 19 1.14 -25.17 -6.37
N LEU A 20 0.82 -24.06 -7.05
CA LEU A 20 1.58 -23.60 -8.22
C LEU A 20 3.01 -23.17 -7.85
N LEU A 21 3.18 -22.42 -6.77
CA LEU A 21 4.50 -21.98 -6.28
C LEU A 21 5.37 -23.17 -5.86
N ASN A 22 4.79 -24.14 -5.14
CA ASN A 22 5.51 -25.33 -4.69
C ASN A 22 5.90 -26.24 -5.87
N ASN A 23 5.00 -26.45 -6.83
CA ASN A 23 5.27 -27.29 -8.00
C ASN A 23 6.31 -26.65 -8.94
N SER A 24 6.31 -25.32 -9.06
CA SER A 24 7.33 -24.61 -9.83
C SER A 24 8.73 -24.85 -9.28
N ASN A 25 8.88 -24.91 -7.95
CA ASN A 25 10.16 -25.20 -7.31
C ASN A 25 10.63 -26.64 -7.54
N ASN A 26 9.71 -27.59 -7.63
CA ASN A 26 10.02 -29.02 -7.80
C ASN A 26 10.38 -29.39 -9.25
N ASN A 27 9.77 -28.75 -10.25
CA ASN A 27 10.02 -29.07 -11.66
C ASN A 27 11.40 -28.64 -12.17
N ASN A 28 12.08 -27.74 -11.47
CA ASN A 28 13.47 -27.36 -11.80
C ASN A 28 14.48 -28.51 -11.59
N ASN A 29 14.06 -29.63 -10.98
CA ASN A 29 14.94 -30.77 -10.70
C ASN A 29 14.78 -31.96 -11.68
N ASN A 30 13.81 -31.94 -12.61
CA ASN A 30 13.57 -33.04 -13.56
C ASN A 30 13.25 -32.48 -14.96
N SER A 31 14.26 -32.33 -15.82
CA SER A 31 14.16 -31.72 -17.16
C SER A 31 13.67 -32.65 -18.30
N ASP A 32 13.28 -33.90 -18.02
CA ASP A 32 13.25 -34.93 -19.07
C ASP A 32 11.86 -35.49 -19.43
N ALA A 33 10.77 -34.77 -19.14
CA ALA A 33 9.42 -35.20 -19.55
C ALA A 33 8.77 -34.21 -20.55
N PRO A 34 8.28 -34.67 -21.72
CA PRO A 34 7.67 -33.81 -22.72
C PRO A 34 6.30 -33.32 -22.22
N SER A 35 6.17 -32.00 -22.01
CA SER A 35 4.93 -31.36 -21.60
C SER A 35 3.92 -31.38 -22.74
N SER A 36 2.82 -32.12 -22.55
CA SER A 36 1.64 -32.01 -23.40
C SER A 36 1.03 -30.62 -23.25
N SER A 37 0.82 -29.94 -24.38
CA SER A 37 0.39 -28.53 -24.51
C SER A 37 -0.92 -28.14 -23.80
N SER A 38 -1.71 -29.08 -23.31
CA SER A 38 -2.95 -28.83 -22.56
C SER A 38 -2.74 -28.49 -21.08
N GLU A 39 -1.59 -28.81 -20.50
CA GLU A 39 -1.32 -28.59 -19.06
C GLU A 39 -0.74 -27.21 -18.74
N GLU A 40 -0.21 -26.49 -19.74
CA GLU A 40 0.45 -25.19 -19.51
C GLU A 40 -0.56 -24.09 -19.15
N ASN A 41 -1.77 -24.15 -19.70
CA ASN A 41 -2.83 -23.18 -19.41
C ASN A 41 -3.37 -23.27 -17.97
N ASN A 42 -3.15 -24.38 -17.26
CA ASN A 42 -3.62 -24.54 -15.88
C ASN A 42 -2.70 -23.87 -14.85
N LYS A 43 -1.53 -23.34 -15.26
CA LYS A 43 -0.51 -22.79 -14.36
C LYS A 43 -0.29 -21.28 -14.52
N SER A 44 -1.01 -20.62 -15.42
CA SER A 44 -0.86 -19.18 -15.61
C SER A 44 -1.49 -18.40 -14.45
N LEU A 45 -0.75 -17.40 -13.98
CA LEU A 45 -1.29 -16.31 -13.16
C LEU A 45 -1.18 -15.04 -13.99
N ASP A 46 -2.27 -14.28 -14.08
CA ASP A 46 -2.28 -12.98 -14.74
C ASP A 46 -3.07 -11.97 -13.91
N LEU A 47 -2.66 -10.71 -14.01
CA LEU A 47 -3.26 -9.60 -13.29
C LEU A 47 -3.29 -8.38 -14.21
N SER A 48 -4.50 -7.91 -14.50
CA SER A 48 -4.74 -6.76 -15.37
C SER A 48 -5.58 -5.72 -14.65
N PHE A 49 -5.29 -4.43 -14.90
CA PHE A 49 -6.08 -3.31 -14.39
C PHE A 49 -6.78 -2.58 -15.54
N SER A 50 -7.96 -2.03 -15.28
CA SER A 50 -8.62 -1.10 -16.17
C SER A 50 -7.96 0.28 -16.15
N GLU A 51 -8.39 1.17 -17.05
CA GLU A 51 -7.86 2.53 -17.18
C GLU A 51 -8.00 3.39 -15.91
N ASP A 52 -8.92 3.03 -15.01
CA ASP A 52 -9.06 3.68 -13.70
C ASP A 52 -7.89 3.40 -12.74
N GLY A 53 -7.02 2.44 -13.08
CA GLY A 53 -5.86 2.03 -12.26
C GLY A 53 -6.24 1.42 -10.91
N ARG A 54 -7.53 1.13 -10.69
CA ARG A 54 -8.06 0.69 -9.38
C ARG A 54 -8.86 -0.59 -9.50
N SER A 55 -9.65 -0.73 -10.55
CA SER A 55 -10.40 -1.95 -10.82
C SER A 55 -9.56 -2.86 -11.71
N GLY A 56 -9.63 -4.16 -11.46
CA GLY A 56 -8.82 -5.11 -12.21
C GLY A 56 -9.41 -6.49 -12.22
N SER A 57 -8.67 -7.40 -12.81
CA SER A 57 -9.02 -8.80 -12.93
C SER A 57 -7.80 -9.66 -12.70
N PHE A 58 -7.95 -10.60 -11.79
CA PHE A 58 -6.97 -11.64 -11.52
C PHE A 58 -7.40 -12.93 -12.21
N VAL A 59 -6.50 -13.59 -12.90
CA VAL A 59 -6.76 -14.85 -13.62
C VAL A 59 -5.81 -15.91 -13.08
N ILE A 60 -6.36 -17.08 -12.76
CA ILE A 60 -5.59 -18.27 -12.39
C ILE A 60 -6.12 -19.47 -13.16
N GLY A 61 -5.28 -20.01 -14.03
CA GLY A 61 -5.69 -20.98 -15.05
C GLY A 61 -6.78 -20.40 -15.95
N ASN A 62 -7.95 -21.04 -15.97
CA ASN A 62 -9.10 -20.62 -16.78
C ASN A 62 -10.12 -19.76 -16.02
N GLU A 63 -9.90 -19.53 -14.72
CA GLU A 63 -10.84 -18.80 -13.88
C GLU A 63 -10.44 -17.35 -13.72
N ARG A 64 -11.44 -16.47 -13.79
CA ARG A 64 -11.28 -15.02 -13.70
C ARG A 64 -11.99 -14.50 -12.47
N PHE A 65 -11.27 -13.73 -11.68
CA PHE A 65 -11.73 -13.11 -10.44
C PHE A 65 -11.67 -11.59 -10.55
N PRO A 66 -12.64 -10.86 -9.99
CA PRO A 66 -12.55 -9.42 -9.87
C PRO A 66 -11.46 -9.03 -8.84
N ALA A 67 -10.68 -8.01 -9.16
CA ALA A 67 -9.64 -7.46 -8.30
C ALA A 67 -9.83 -5.96 -8.09
N SER A 68 -9.36 -5.44 -6.95
CA SER A 68 -9.43 -4.01 -6.63
C SER A 68 -8.17 -3.57 -5.88
N LEU A 69 -7.56 -2.45 -6.29
CA LEU A 69 -6.40 -1.85 -5.62
C LEU A 69 -6.85 -0.90 -4.52
N LEU A 70 -6.56 -1.26 -3.28
CA LEU A 70 -6.94 -0.52 -2.08
C LEU A 70 -5.71 0.05 -1.36
N ASP A 71 -5.87 1.20 -0.74
CA ASP A 71 -4.82 1.85 0.04
C ASP A 71 -4.83 1.32 1.48
N LEU A 72 -3.70 0.81 1.95
CA LEU A 72 -3.54 0.33 3.32
C LEU A 72 -3.53 1.51 4.30
N PRO A 73 -4.13 1.37 5.49
CA PRO A 73 -4.08 2.44 6.48
C PRO A 73 -2.69 2.60 7.10
N CYS A 74 -1.83 1.58 7.01
CA CYS A 74 -0.48 1.57 7.57
C CYS A 74 0.54 1.38 6.46
N VAL A 75 1.68 2.06 6.55
CA VAL A 75 2.87 1.74 5.74
C VAL A 75 3.48 0.45 6.28
N VAL A 76 3.76 -0.49 5.38
CA VAL A 76 4.38 -1.78 5.67
C VAL A 76 5.75 -1.79 5.01
N GLU A 77 6.80 -2.00 5.79
CA GLU A 77 8.16 -2.10 5.26
C GLU A 77 8.50 -3.57 5.02
N SER A 78 9.05 -3.87 3.84
CA SER A 78 9.63 -5.17 3.55
C SER A 78 11.13 -5.14 3.82
N PHE A 79 11.63 -6.21 4.43
CA PHE A 79 13.06 -6.38 4.72
C PHE A 79 13.53 -7.72 4.18
N LYS A 80 14.78 -7.76 3.72
CA LYS A 80 15.50 -9.01 3.45
C LYS A 80 16.63 -9.18 4.45
N THR A 81 16.99 -10.42 4.71
CA THR A 81 18.09 -10.79 5.61
C THR A 81 18.77 -12.05 5.10
N TYR A 82 20.02 -12.25 5.52
CA TYR A 82 20.79 -13.47 5.28
C TYR A 82 21.06 -14.24 6.58
N ASP A 83 21.06 -13.55 7.72
CA ASP A 83 21.46 -14.03 9.05
C ASP A 83 20.33 -13.93 10.09
N ASP A 84 19.12 -13.55 9.68
CA ASP A 84 17.94 -13.28 10.52
C ASP A 84 18.15 -12.22 11.62
N SER A 85 19.24 -11.45 11.54
CA SER A 85 19.59 -10.39 12.50
C SER A 85 19.72 -9.04 11.80
N SER A 86 20.46 -9.02 10.71
CA SER A 86 20.71 -7.83 9.90
C SER A 86 19.58 -7.68 8.87
N LEU A 87 18.64 -6.78 9.14
CA LEU A 87 17.52 -6.50 8.25
C LEU A 87 17.86 -5.33 7.31
N ILE A 88 17.73 -5.57 6.01
CA ILE A 88 17.92 -4.55 4.96
C ILE A 88 16.57 -4.22 4.36
N LYS A 89 16.13 -2.96 4.50
CA LYS A 89 14.86 -2.48 3.91
C LYS A 89 14.91 -2.59 2.40
N THR A 90 13.87 -3.13 1.78
CA THR A 90 13.76 -3.30 0.32
C THR A 90 12.65 -2.44 -0.30
N ALA A 91 11.52 -2.26 0.38
CA ALA A 91 10.41 -1.47 -0.12
C ALA A 91 9.49 -0.93 0.99
N ASP A 92 8.75 0.11 0.64
CA ASP A 92 7.59 0.60 1.38
C ASP A 92 6.32 0.16 0.64
N ILE A 93 5.41 -0.49 1.36
CA ILE A 93 4.16 -1.04 0.84
C ILE A 93 3.00 -0.34 1.52
N ALA A 94 2.22 0.40 0.74
CA ALA A 94 1.05 1.13 1.23
C ALA A 94 -0.24 0.74 0.49
N GLN A 95 -0.20 -0.30 -0.35
CA GLN A 95 -1.34 -0.74 -1.15
C GLN A 95 -1.52 -2.26 -1.13
N MET A 96 -2.75 -2.69 -1.36
CA MET A 96 -3.15 -4.09 -1.45
C MET A 96 -4.03 -4.30 -2.67
N ILE A 97 -3.78 -5.38 -3.40
CA ILE A 97 -4.64 -5.89 -4.45
C ILE A 97 -5.56 -6.92 -3.81
N MET A 98 -6.85 -6.63 -3.75
CA MET A 98 -7.88 -7.49 -3.18
C MET A 98 -8.63 -8.21 -4.28
N VAL A 99 -8.37 -9.51 -4.42
CA VAL A 99 -9.13 -10.43 -5.26
C VAL A 99 -10.34 -10.91 -4.47
N ARG A 100 -11.50 -10.96 -5.14
CA ARG A 100 -12.79 -11.28 -4.53
C ARG A 100 -13.46 -12.45 -5.25
N GLU A 101 -14.45 -13.08 -4.62
CA GLU A 101 -15.23 -14.12 -5.31
C GLU A 101 -16.22 -13.51 -6.31
N SER A 102 -16.64 -14.32 -7.27
CA SER A 102 -17.65 -13.93 -8.26
C SER A 102 -18.99 -13.68 -7.58
N GLY A 103 -19.40 -12.42 -7.51
CA GLY A 103 -20.65 -11.98 -6.89
C GLY A 103 -20.45 -11.09 -5.65
N ASP A 104 -19.24 -11.02 -5.10
CA ASP A 104 -18.94 -10.06 -4.05
C ASP A 104 -19.05 -8.62 -4.59
N PRO A 105 -19.57 -7.66 -3.80
CA PRO A 105 -19.58 -6.27 -4.20
C PRO A 105 -18.15 -5.72 -4.28
N ALA A 106 -17.93 -4.77 -5.20
CA ALA A 106 -16.70 -4.00 -5.20
C ALA A 106 -16.61 -3.16 -3.92
N PRO A 107 -15.40 -2.91 -3.39
CA PRO A 107 -15.23 -1.99 -2.27
C PRO A 107 -15.71 -0.58 -2.65
N ASP A 108 -16.60 0.00 -1.86
CA ASP A 108 -17.13 1.36 -2.09
C ASP A 108 -16.11 2.46 -1.78
N VAL A 109 -15.03 2.11 -1.05
CA VAL A 109 -14.03 3.05 -0.57
C VAL A 109 -12.65 2.56 -1.00
N ILE A 110 -11.83 3.49 -1.49
CA ILE A 110 -10.46 3.23 -1.94
C ILE A 110 -9.57 2.81 -0.75
N GLU A 111 -9.83 3.39 0.41
CA GLU A 111 -9.07 3.14 1.62
C GLU A 111 -9.54 1.90 2.36
N TYR A 112 -8.60 1.00 2.62
CA TYR A 112 -8.86 -0.22 3.37
C TYR A 112 -8.97 0.06 4.87
N ARG A 113 -10.00 -0.50 5.50
CA ARG A 113 -10.36 -0.21 6.89
C ARG A 113 -9.38 -0.80 7.93
N HIS A 114 -8.69 -1.89 7.61
CA HIS A 114 -7.90 -2.66 8.56
C HIS A 114 -6.40 -2.66 8.18
N GLY A 115 -5.51 -2.74 9.17
CA GLY A 115 -4.13 -3.11 8.89
C GLY A 115 -3.99 -4.61 8.59
N LEU A 116 -2.79 -5.05 8.20
CA LEU A 116 -2.52 -6.45 7.90
C LEU A 116 -2.56 -7.36 9.13
N THR A 117 -2.12 -6.85 10.28
CA THR A 117 -1.99 -7.65 11.50
C THR A 117 -3.27 -7.60 12.35
N PRO A 118 -3.61 -8.67 13.10
CA PRO A 118 -4.83 -8.71 13.92
C PRO A 118 -4.98 -7.52 14.90
N PRO A 119 -3.92 -7.06 15.59
CA PRO A 119 -4.02 -5.88 16.46
C PRO A 119 -4.35 -4.57 15.74
N MET A 120 -4.20 -4.52 14.41
CA MET A 120 -4.49 -3.38 13.55
C MET A 120 -5.85 -3.43 12.88
N ARG A 121 -6.75 -4.32 13.34
CA ARG A 121 -8.18 -4.26 12.96
C ARG A 121 -8.76 -2.89 13.32
N ASP A 122 -9.43 -2.27 12.34
CA ASP A 122 -9.99 -0.92 12.42
C ASP A 122 -8.98 0.16 12.78
N ALA A 123 -7.77 0.08 12.21
CA ALA A 123 -6.62 0.93 12.57
C ALA A 123 -6.98 2.42 12.66
N ARG A 124 -7.56 3.00 11.61
CA ARG A 124 -7.92 4.44 11.60
C ARG A 124 -8.93 4.83 12.66
N LYS A 125 -9.92 3.97 12.92
CA LYS A 125 -11.00 4.26 13.88
C LYS A 125 -10.55 4.06 15.33
N ARG A 126 -9.67 3.08 15.60
CA ARG A 126 -9.36 2.59 16.95
C ARG A 126 -7.95 2.93 17.44
N ARG A 127 -6.97 3.06 16.54
CA ARG A 127 -5.55 3.20 16.89
C ARG A 127 -5.00 4.57 16.52
N PHE A 128 -5.44 5.13 15.38
CA PHE A 128 -4.89 6.39 14.91
C PHE A 128 -5.51 7.54 15.70
N ARG A 129 -4.65 8.45 16.15
CA ARG A 129 -5.07 9.69 16.78
C ARG A 129 -5.87 10.49 15.76
N ARG A 130 -7.10 10.86 16.10
CA ARG A 130 -7.89 11.78 15.27
C ARG A 130 -7.25 13.15 15.29
N GLU A 131 -7.27 13.82 14.16
CA GLU A 131 -6.89 15.22 14.11
C GLU A 131 -7.89 16.02 14.97
N PRO A 132 -7.41 17.02 15.73
CA PRO A 132 -8.30 17.90 16.47
C PRO A 132 -9.21 18.61 15.47
N ASP A 133 -10.48 18.74 15.83
CA ASP A 133 -11.40 19.58 15.06
C ASP A 133 -11.01 21.04 15.31
N LEU A 134 -10.36 21.66 14.30
CA LEU A 134 -9.83 23.02 14.37
C LEU A 134 -10.76 23.95 13.61
N ASN A 135 -11.06 25.11 14.19
CA ASN A 135 -11.82 26.15 13.50
C ASN A 135 -11.04 26.62 12.24
N PRO A 136 -11.57 26.43 11.02
CA PRO A 136 -10.87 26.80 9.78
C PRO A 136 -10.50 28.28 9.72
N GLU A 137 -11.32 29.17 10.28
CA GLU A 137 -11.01 30.60 10.32
C GLU A 137 -9.80 30.90 11.19
N LEU A 138 -9.68 30.22 12.33
CA LEU A 138 -8.54 30.38 13.23
C LEU A 138 -7.27 29.88 12.56
N VAL A 139 -7.33 28.71 11.91
CA VAL A 139 -6.20 28.14 11.16
C VAL A 139 -5.72 29.10 10.07
N SER A 140 -6.64 29.66 9.28
CA SER A 140 -6.28 30.62 8.22
C SER A 140 -5.66 31.92 8.76
N ARG A 141 -6.13 32.43 9.91
CA ARG A 141 -5.52 33.61 10.56
C ARG A 141 -4.10 33.31 11.01
N VAL A 142 -3.90 32.19 11.71
CA VAL A 142 -2.58 31.75 12.18
C VAL A 142 -1.64 31.53 11.01
N GLU A 143 -2.08 30.86 9.94
CA GLU A 143 -1.29 30.62 8.73
C GLU A 143 -0.83 31.94 8.09
N LYS A 144 -1.74 32.91 7.92
CA LYS A 144 -1.41 34.24 7.38
C LYS A 144 -0.38 34.97 8.24
N ASP A 145 -0.52 34.92 9.56
CA ASP A 145 0.43 35.59 10.45
C ASP A 145 1.79 34.88 10.44
N LEU A 146 1.82 33.56 10.34
CA LEU A 146 3.05 32.78 10.21
C LEU A 146 3.78 33.10 8.90
N LEU A 147 3.05 33.19 7.78
CA LEU A 147 3.60 33.64 6.49
C LEU A 147 4.18 35.07 6.57
N LYS A 148 3.51 36.00 7.27
CA LYS A 148 4.05 37.36 7.47
C LYS A 148 5.34 37.35 8.30
N ILE A 149 5.40 36.52 9.35
CA ILE A 149 6.59 36.39 10.20
C ILE A 149 7.74 35.77 9.39
N MET A 150 7.49 34.69 8.65
CA MET A 150 8.48 34.05 7.79
C MET A 150 8.98 34.99 6.69
N ALA A 151 8.09 35.77 6.07
CA ALA A 151 8.45 36.78 5.08
C ALA A 151 9.28 37.93 5.69
N ARG A 152 9.15 38.17 6.99
CA ARG A 152 9.91 39.18 7.76
C ARG A 152 11.16 38.60 8.45
N GLY A 153 11.67 37.43 8.01
CA GLY A 153 12.86 36.78 8.57
C GLY A 153 14.13 37.64 8.52
N ASN A 154 14.27 38.55 9.48
CA ASN A 154 15.46 39.09 10.14
C ASN A 154 15.02 40.37 10.89
N VAL A 155 14.75 40.25 12.19
CA VAL A 155 14.65 41.42 13.10
C VAL A 155 15.85 41.47 14.01
N ASP A 156 17.03 41.13 13.48
CA ASP A 156 18.30 41.51 14.09
C ASP A 156 18.81 42.74 13.31
N ASN A 157 18.61 43.94 13.88
CA ASN A 157 19.10 45.27 13.44
C ASN A 157 18.17 46.24 12.68
N LEU A 158 17.00 46.57 13.24
CA LEU A 158 16.35 47.90 13.07
C LEU A 158 15.16 47.93 14.05
N ASP A 159 15.29 48.37 15.31
CA ASP A 159 15.10 49.76 15.71
C ASP A 159 15.40 49.95 17.22
N ILE A 160 16.66 49.82 17.64
CA ILE A 160 17.10 50.24 19.00
C ILE A 160 18.21 51.32 18.94
N LEU A 161 18.40 51.98 17.79
CA LEU A 161 19.32 53.12 17.69
C LEU A 161 18.61 54.35 17.12
N LEU A 162 18.51 55.37 18.00
CA LEU A 162 18.21 56.79 17.74
C LEU A 162 16.73 57.25 17.73
N SER A 163 16.00 56.98 18.82
CA SER A 163 15.01 57.97 19.33
C SER A 163 15.22 58.36 20.80
N CYS A 164 16.36 57.98 21.40
CA CYS A 164 16.74 58.33 22.78
C CYS A 164 18.02 59.19 22.92
N LEU A 165 18.36 59.99 21.92
CA LEU A 165 19.26 61.14 22.03
C LEU A 165 18.59 62.25 21.18
N LEU A 166 17.97 63.29 21.74
CA LEU A 166 18.60 64.40 22.49
C LEU A 166 20.00 64.73 21.98
#